data_AF-R9IYW0-F1
#
_entry.id   AF-R9IYW0-F1
#
_cell.length_a   1.000
_cell.length_b   1.000
_cell.length_c   1.000
_cell.angle_alpha   90.00
_cell.angle_beta   90.00
_cell.angle_gamma   90.00
#
_symmetry.space_group_name_H-M   'P 1'
#
loop_
_entity.id
_entity.type
_entity.pdbx_description
1 polymer ?
#
loop_
_entity_poly.entity_id
_entity_poly.type
_entity_poly.pdbx_seq_one_letter_code
_entity_poly.pdbx_strand_id
1 'polypeptide(L)'
;MERNAFLINKKIHQYILPGVLMTVAMQLGNVVDGMIVGNLLGAEAMAAIEISMPILLLLQMAALMLAMGGAAEAAVFLGKRDMEKASGVFTASLAAGLSISALFALFTPILPGACSHAACRK
;
A
#
# COMPACT_ATOMS: atom_id res chain seq x y z
N MET A 1 4.16 -27.51 27.91
CA MET A 1 4.35 -26.60 26.76
C MET A 1 3.06 -26.32 25.97
N GLU A 2 1.98 -27.07 26.17
CA GLU A 2 0.73 -26.94 25.40
C GLU A 2 -0.07 -25.63 25.61
N ARG A 3 0.07 -24.99 26.78
CA ARG A 3 -0.67 -23.75 27.10
C ARG A 3 -0.26 -22.56 26.23
N ASN A 4 1.00 -22.52 25.78
CA ASN A 4 1.49 -21.48 24.87
C ASN A 4 0.93 -21.64 23.46
N ALA A 5 0.80 -22.88 22.97
CA ALA A 5 0.23 -23.17 21.66
C ALA A 5 -1.25 -22.75 21.59
N PHE A 6 -2.03 -23.01 22.64
CA PHE A 6 -3.43 -22.57 22.72
C PHE A 6 -3.57 -21.04 22.70
N LEU A 7 -2.76 -20.30 23.46
CA LEU A 7 -2.80 -18.84 23.51
C LEU A 7 -2.38 -18.21 22.18
N ILE A 8 -1.37 -18.77 21.51
CA ILE A 8 -0.93 -18.32 20.19
C ILE A 8 -2.04 -18.58 19.17
N ASN A 9 -2.62 -19.78 19.13
CA ASN A 9 -3.67 -20.12 18.17
C ASN A 9 -4.93 -19.25 18.36
N LYS A 10 -5.31 -18.98 19.62
CA LYS A 10 -6.41 -18.06 19.95
C LYS A 10 -6.14 -16.63 19.47
N LYS A 11 -4.93 -16.10 19.70
CA LYS A 11 -4.57 -14.77 19.22
C LYS A 11 -4.49 -14.73 17.70
N ILE A 12 -3.89 -15.72 17.06
CA ILE A 12 -3.79 -15.81 15.60
C ILE A 12 -5.20 -15.78 14.98
N HIS A 13 -6.14 -16.61 15.45
CA HIS A 13 -7.52 -16.57 14.95
C HIS A 13 -8.19 -15.21 15.17
N GLN A 14 -7.93 -14.56 16.32
CA GLN A 14 -8.47 -13.24 16.62
C GLN A 14 -7.91 -12.12 15.72
N TYR A 15 -6.65 -12.23 15.25
CA TYR A 15 -6.01 -11.23 14.37
C TYR A 15 -6.14 -11.55 12.88
N ILE A 16 -6.21 -12.83 12.50
CA ILE A 16 -6.39 -13.23 11.10
C ILE A 16 -7.76 -12.81 10.59
N LEU A 17 -8.83 -12.99 11.39
CA LEU A 17 -10.18 -12.64 10.97
C LEU A 17 -10.30 -11.17 10.50
N PRO A 18 -9.87 -10.15 11.28
CA PRO A 18 -9.90 -8.77 10.81
C PRO A 18 -8.93 -8.52 9.64
N GLY A 19 -7.77 -9.18 9.59
CA GLY A 19 -6.85 -9.05 8.45
C GLY A 19 -7.43 -9.55 7.13
N VAL A 20 -8.10 -10.72 7.15
CA VAL A 20 -8.79 -11.28 5.98
C VAL A 20 -9.97 -10.39 5.57
N LEU A 21 -10.78 -9.94 6.53
CA LEU A 21 -11.89 -9.03 6.26
C LEU A 21 -11.41 -7.72 5.62
N MET A 22 -10.28 -7.18 6.07
CA MET A 22 -9.67 -5.99 5.48
C MET A 22 -9.27 -6.21 4.03
N THR A 23 -8.59 -7.31 3.72
CA THR A 23 -8.22 -7.64 2.33
C THR A 23 -9.46 -7.88 1.46
N VAL A 24 -10.48 -8.59 1.97
CA VAL A 24 -11.73 -8.80 1.23
C VAL A 24 -12.43 -7.48 0.94
N ALA A 25 -12.51 -6.58 1.91
CA ALA A 25 -13.10 -5.26 1.73
C ALA A 25 -12.34 -4.43 0.67
N MET A 26 -11.01 -4.46 0.70
CA MET A 26 -10.18 -3.79 -0.32
C MET A 26 -10.45 -4.34 -1.73
N GLN A 27 -10.52 -5.66 -1.89
CA GLN A 27 -10.77 -6.27 -3.20
C GLN A 27 -12.21 -6.04 -3.69
N LEU A 28 -13.19 -6.01 -2.80
CA LEU A 28 -14.56 -5.61 -3.15
C LEU A 28 -14.61 -4.16 -3.62
N GLY A 29 -13.85 -3.25 -2.99
CA GLY A 29 -13.68 -1.88 -3.45
C GLY A 29 -13.17 -1.82 -4.89
N ASN A 30 -12.09 -2.55 -5.18
CA ASN A 30 -11.53 -2.61 -6.54
C ASN A 30 -12.53 -3.14 -7.59
N VAL A 31 -13.38 -4.11 -7.22
CA VAL A 31 -14.45 -4.62 -8.11
C VAL A 31 -15.53 -3.58 -8.34
N VAL A 32 -15.97 -2.90 -7.29
CA VAL A 32 -16.99 -1.84 -7.39
C VAL A 32 -16.46 -0.68 -8.22
N ASP A 33 -15.21 -0.26 -8.03
CA ASP A 33 -14.56 0.77 -8.83
C ASP A 33 -14.50 0.37 -10.31
N GLY A 34 -14.15 -0.89 -10.61
CA GLY A 34 -14.16 -1.43 -11.97
C GLY A 34 -15.57 -1.48 -12.59
N MET A 35 -16.60 -1.84 -11.81
CA MET A 35 -17.99 -1.85 -12.30
C MET A 35 -18.50 -0.44 -12.60
N ILE A 36 -18.22 0.51 -11.71
CA ILE A 36 -18.61 1.91 -11.87
C ILE A 36 -17.90 2.49 -13.10
N VAL A 37 -16.58 2.34 -13.20
CA VAL A 37 -15.82 2.87 -14.34
C VAL A 37 -16.24 2.18 -15.65
N GLY A 38 -16.38 0.87 -15.66
CA GLY A 38 -16.81 0.13 -16.84
C GLY A 38 -18.21 0.52 -17.32
N ASN A 39 -19.14 0.79 -16.40
CA ASN A 39 -20.52 1.18 -16.75
C ASN A 39 -20.65 2.67 -17.11
N LEU A 40 -19.89 3.57 -16.48
CA LEU A 40 -19.96 5.01 -16.74
C LEU A 40 -19.08 5.47 -17.91
N LEU A 41 -17.88 4.92 -18.06
CA LEU A 41 -16.86 5.36 -19.02
C LEU A 41 -16.66 4.36 -20.18
N GLY A 42 -17.27 3.18 -20.08
CA GLY A 42 -17.22 2.15 -21.13
C GLY A 42 -15.93 1.32 -21.13
N ALA A 43 -15.86 0.37 -22.07
CA ALA A 43 -14.76 -0.58 -22.18
C ALA A 43 -13.40 0.07 -22.52
N GLU A 44 -13.41 1.19 -23.25
CA GLU A 44 -12.17 1.91 -23.61
C GLU A 44 -11.46 2.50 -22.37
N ALA A 45 -12.21 3.06 -21.43
CA ALA A 45 -11.63 3.60 -20.20
C ALA A 45 -11.10 2.49 -19.28
N MET A 46 -11.79 1.35 -19.21
CA MET A 46 -11.31 0.16 -18.50
C MET A 46 -9.96 -0.33 -19.05
N ALA A 47 -9.84 -0.41 -20.38
CA ALA A 47 -8.59 -0.82 -21.03
C ALA A 47 -7.44 0.18 -20.76
N ALA A 48 -7.73 1.48 -20.79
CA ALA A 48 -6.74 2.51 -20.46
C ALA A 48 -6.22 2.40 -19.01
N ILE A 49 -7.09 2.04 -18.07
CA ILE A 49 -6.72 1.81 -16.67
C ILE A 49 -5.77 0.63 -16.55
N GLU A 50 -6.10 -0.52 -17.15
CA GLU A 50 -5.26 -1.72 -17.08
C GLU A 50 -3.88 -1.51 -17.70
N ILE A 51 -3.79 -0.73 -18.80
CA ILE A 51 -2.51 -0.34 -19.40
C ILE A 51 -1.69 0.55 -18.44
N SER A 52 -2.36 1.36 -17.61
CA SER A 52 -1.72 2.28 -16.66
C SER A 52 -1.35 1.62 -15.32
N MET A 53 -2.00 0.51 -14.96
CA MET A 53 -1.79 -0.21 -13.69
C MET A 53 -0.33 -0.58 -13.40
N PRO A 54 0.48 -1.09 -14.35
CA PRO A 54 1.88 -1.42 -14.09
C PRO A 54 2.70 -0.20 -13.62
N ILE A 55 2.43 0.96 -14.19
CA ILE A 55 3.11 2.22 -13.84
C ILE A 55 2.68 2.65 -12.42
N LEU A 56 1.39 2.56 -12.11
CA LEU A 56 0.85 2.80 -10.76
C LEU A 56 1.44 1.86 -9.71
N LEU A 57 1.66 0.59 -10.05
CA LEU A 57 2.29 -0.36 -9.16
C LEU A 57 3.75 0.02 -8.90
N LEU A 58 4.54 0.34 -9.93
CA LEU A 58 5.93 0.78 -9.80
C LEU A 58 6.06 2.00 -8.87
N LEU A 59 5.16 2.97 -8.99
CA LEU A 59 5.08 4.13 -8.10
C LEU A 59 4.83 3.73 -6.64
N GLN A 60 3.94 2.76 -6.41
CA GLN A 60 3.60 2.29 -5.07
C GLN A 60 4.67 1.38 -4.43
N MET A 61 5.54 0.75 -5.22
CA MET A 61 6.53 -0.22 -4.72
C MET A 61 7.40 0.36 -3.61
N ALA A 62 7.91 1.59 -3.77
CA ALA A 62 8.76 2.23 -2.77
C ALA A 62 8.01 2.47 -1.44
N ALA A 63 6.75 2.89 -1.53
CA ALA A 63 5.90 3.11 -0.36
C ALA A 63 5.59 1.79 0.37
N LEU A 64 5.22 0.74 -0.39
CA LEU A 64 4.95 -0.59 0.17
C LEU A 64 6.18 -1.21 0.82
N MET A 65 7.36 -1.07 0.19
CA MET A 65 8.62 -1.57 0.74
C MET A 65 8.93 -0.92 2.09
N LEU A 66 8.81 0.39 2.21
CA LEU A 66 9.07 1.10 3.48
C LEU A 66 8.00 0.79 4.53
N ALA A 67 6.73 0.74 4.15
CA ALA A 67 5.65 0.43 5.07
C ALA A 67 5.78 -0.99 5.66
N MET A 68 5.95 -1.99 4.80
CA MET A 68 6.07 -3.38 5.24
C MET A 68 7.42 -3.67 5.89
N GLY A 69 8.53 -3.15 5.33
CA GLY A 69 9.87 -3.35 5.87
C GLY A 69 10.06 -2.67 7.22
N GLY A 70 9.62 -1.41 7.35
CA GLY A 70 9.67 -0.67 8.61
C GLY A 70 8.80 -1.30 9.70
N ALA A 71 7.59 -1.78 9.33
CA ALA A 71 6.72 -2.49 10.27
C ALA A 71 7.33 -3.84 10.71
N ALA A 72 7.94 -4.60 9.79
CA ALA A 72 8.59 -5.87 10.10
C ALA A 72 9.78 -5.69 11.04
N GLU A 73 10.64 -4.70 10.79
CA GLU A 73 11.80 -4.42 11.63
C GLU A 73 11.39 -3.88 13.01
N ALA A 74 10.40 -2.99 13.07
CA ALA A 74 9.82 -2.53 14.32
C ALA A 74 9.22 -3.70 15.14
N ALA A 75 8.55 -4.66 14.49
CA ALA A 75 8.00 -5.85 15.15
C ALA A 75 9.09 -6.73 15.79
N VAL A 76 10.28 -6.84 15.16
CA VAL A 76 11.43 -7.56 15.73
C VAL A 76 11.92 -6.90 17.01
N PHE A 77 12.06 -5.58 17.04
CA PHE A 77 12.47 -4.85 18.25
C PHE A 77 11.40 -4.90 19.35
N LEU A 78 10.12 -4.83 18.97
CA LEU A 78 8.99 -4.99 19.88
C LEU A 78 9.01 -6.38 20.56
N GLY A 79 9.33 -7.43 19.79
CA GLY A 79 9.50 -8.79 20.30
C GLY A 79 10.66 -8.94 21.30
N LYS A 80 11.72 -8.14 21.14
CA LYS A 80 12.85 -8.04 22.08
C LYS A 80 12.57 -7.18 23.31
N ARG A 81 11.35 -6.61 23.43
CA ARG A 81 10.95 -5.64 24.46
C ARG A 81 11.77 -4.34 24.46
N ASP A 82 12.42 -4.02 23.34
CA ASP A 82 13.19 -2.78 23.16
C ASP A 82 12.28 -1.71 22.51
N MET A 83 11.46 -1.06 23.34
CA MET A 83 10.44 -0.11 22.88
C MET A 83 11.04 1.18 22.30
N GLU A 84 12.21 1.58 22.81
CA GLU A 84 12.88 2.81 22.39
C GLU A 84 13.35 2.66 20.94
N LYS A 85 14.06 1.56 20.62
CA LYS A 85 14.47 1.26 19.25
C LYS A 85 13.29 0.96 18.33
N ALA A 86 12.26 0.27 18.81
CA ALA A 86 11.06 0.00 18.01
C ALA A 86 10.37 1.31 17.56
N SER A 87 10.23 2.28 18.47
CA SER A 87 9.67 3.60 18.14
C SER A 87 10.57 4.37 17.18
N GLY A 88 11.90 4.33 17.39
CA GLY A 88 12.87 5.00 16.52
C GLY A 88 12.81 4.48 15.08
N VAL A 89 12.81 3.16 14.89
CA VAL A 89 12.72 2.53 13.55
C VAL A 89 11.37 2.84 12.89
N PHE A 90 10.27 2.77 13.65
CA PHE A 90 8.95 3.10 13.14
C PHE A 90 8.86 4.56 12.69
N THR A 91 9.29 5.51 13.52
CA THR A 91 9.27 6.94 13.21
C THR A 91 10.21 7.27 12.06
N ALA A 92 11.40 6.67 12.00
CA ALA A 92 12.32 6.84 10.89
C ALA A 92 11.73 6.31 9.57
N SER A 93 11.10 5.14 9.60
CA SER A 93 10.42 4.56 8.42
C SER A 93 9.25 5.42 7.96
N LEU A 94 8.45 5.95 8.90
CA LEU A 94 7.33 6.84 8.61
C LEU A 94 7.82 8.18 8.03
N ALA A 95 8.85 8.78 8.62
CA ALA A 95 9.44 10.02 8.13
C ALA A 95 10.07 9.85 6.74
N ALA A 96 10.76 8.73 6.49
CA ALA A 96 11.28 8.37 5.17
C ALA A 96 10.15 8.17 4.15
N GLY A 97 9.09 7.45 4.53
CA GLY A 97 7.91 7.26 3.68
C GLY A 97 7.21 8.57 3.33
N LEU A 98 7.02 9.46 4.31
CA LEU A 98 6.41 10.78 4.10
C LEU A 98 7.28 11.69 3.22
N SER A 99 8.60 11.71 3.44
CA SER A 99 9.50 12.50 2.62
C SER A 99 9.57 12.01 1.18
N ILE A 100 9.61 10.70 0.95
CA ILE A 100 9.54 10.11 -0.40
C ILE A 100 8.18 10.38 -1.04
N SER A 101 7.08 10.22 -0.31
CA SER A 101 5.73 10.52 -0.82
C SER A 101 5.58 12.00 -1.17
N ALA A 102 6.14 12.91 -0.37
CA ALA A 102 6.15 14.35 -0.65
C ALA A 102 7.00 14.68 -1.88
N LEU A 103 8.15 14.04 -2.06
CA LEU A 103 8.96 14.18 -3.28
C LEU A 103 8.20 13.69 -4.50
N PHE A 104 7.57 12.51 -4.44
CA PHE A 104 6.71 12.01 -5.51
C PHE A 104 5.56 12.98 -5.79
N ALA A 105 4.88 13.50 -4.77
CA ALA A 105 3.79 14.45 -4.95
C ALA A 105 4.24 15.78 -5.59
N LEU A 106 5.48 16.21 -5.35
CA LEU A 106 6.07 17.41 -5.96
C LEU A 106 6.50 17.17 -7.42
N PHE A 107 7.01 15.97 -7.73
CA PHE A 107 7.41 15.56 -9.08
C PHE A 107 6.24 15.15 -9.97
N THR A 108 5.16 14.62 -9.40
CA THR A 108 3.98 14.17 -10.14
C THR A 108 3.33 15.27 -10.97
N PRO A 109 3.17 16.56 -10.56
CA PRO A 109 2.61 17.61 -11.41
C PRO A 109 3.53 18.03 -12.57
N ILE A 110 4.83 17.69 -12.55
CA ILE A 110 5.76 17.96 -13.67
C ILE A 110 5.57 16.95 -14.81
N LEU A 111 5.13 15.73 -14.50
CA LEU A 111 4.93 14.64 -15.47
C LEU A 111 3.71 14.83 -16.42
N PRO A 112 2.50 15.27 -15.99
CA PRO A 112 1.40 15.57 -16.89
C PRO A 112 1.66 16.84 -17.70
N GLY A 113 2.53 17.76 -17.26
CA GLY A 113 2.98 18.88 -18.10
C GLY A 113 3.81 18.43 -19.30
N ALA A 114 4.68 17.44 -19.12
CA ALA A 114 5.45 16.82 -20.21
C ALA A 114 4.59 15.89 -21.08
N CYS A 115 3.67 15.12 -20.49
CA CYS A 115 2.78 14.21 -21.21
C CYS A 115 1.60 14.91 -21.92
N SER A 116 1.10 16.05 -21.42
CA SER A 116 0.05 16.82 -22.08
C SER A 116 0.55 17.47 -23.38
N HIS A 117 1.81 17.93 -23.40
CA HIS A 117 2.44 18.44 -24.63
C HIS A 117 2.73 17.35 -25.67
N ALA A 118 2.96 16.09 -25.25
CA ALA A 118 3.17 14.97 -26.17
C ALA A 118 1.84 14.38 -26.71
N ALA A 119 0.77 14.39 -25.92
CA ALA A 119 -0.55 13.88 -26.32
C ALA A 119 -1.34 14.83 -27.22
N CYS A 120 -1.07 16.14 -27.21
CA CYS A 120 -1.71 17.11 -28.10
C CYS A 120 -1.07 17.18 -29.52
N ARG A 121 -0.06 16.33 -29.79
CA ARG A 121 0.60 16.21 -31.10
C ARG A 121 0.41 14.83 -31.75
N LYS A 122 -0.75 14.20 -31.54
CA LYS A 122 -1.29 13.16 -32.41
C LYS A 122 -2.79 13.34 -32.56
#